data_AF-A0A843UQQ3-F1
#
_entry.id   AF-A0A843UQQ3-F1
#
_cell.length_a   1.000
_cell.length_b   1.000
_cell.length_c   1.000
_cell.angle_alpha   90.00
_cell.angle_beta   90.00
_cell.angle_gamma   90.00
#
_symmetry.space_group_name_H-M   'P 1'
#
loop_
_entity.id
_entity.type
_entity.pdbx_description
1 polymer ?
#
loop_
_entity_poly.entity_id
_entity_poly.type
_entity_poly.pdbx_seq_one_letter_code
_entity_poly.pdbx_strand_id
1 'polypeptide(L)'
;MSNQQLLEFAWGLTGNGQDFLWVIHSDLVRGDSAVLPDKFLQDTSTAWGLLTSWCPQEAVLTHPAIGGFFSHCGWNSTLESICGCWGIDMGIDSNVRREEVGALIGDLMAGTKGEEMRKKALSWKESAENAAKPGGSSAMNLDKLVESVLLSPRCCMWCCAAASNGRDQGRRDEEEGAVLEGKRGECRQAGKLFRHEPG
;
A
#
# COMPACT_ATOMS: atom_id res chain seq x y z
N MET A 1 19.30 -3.88 14.37
CA MET A 1 20.42 -4.68 13.86
C MET A 1 21.73 -4.07 14.35
N SER A 2 22.66 -4.87 14.88
CA SER A 2 24.01 -4.40 15.26
C SER A 2 24.94 -4.31 14.05
N ASN A 3 26.09 -3.63 14.16
CA ASN A 3 27.10 -3.58 13.09
C ASN A 3 27.61 -4.96 12.69
N GLN A 4 27.75 -5.89 13.64
CA GLN A 4 28.15 -7.26 13.34
C GLN A 4 27.09 -8.00 12.53
N GLN A 5 25.81 -7.86 12.89
CA GLN A 5 24.70 -8.46 12.14
C GLN A 5 24.56 -7.87 10.73
N LEU A 6 24.78 -6.55 10.59
CA LEU A 6 24.82 -5.89 9.29
C LEU A 6 25.93 -6.47 8.40
N LEU A 7 27.10 -6.77 8.99
CA LEU A 7 28.22 -7.39 8.28
C LEU A 7 27.87 -8.82 7.82
N GLU A 8 27.29 -9.62 8.70
CA GLU A 8 26.85 -10.99 8.37
C GLU A 8 25.81 -10.97 7.25
N PHE A 9 24.86 -10.03 7.30
CA PHE A 9 23.89 -9.82 6.23
C PHE A 9 24.57 -9.45 4.90
N ALA A 10 25.51 -8.50 4.94
CA ALA A 10 26.27 -8.07 3.77
C ALA A 10 27.02 -9.24 3.10
N TRP A 11 27.75 -10.04 3.89
CA TRP A 11 28.46 -11.21 3.37
C TRP A 11 27.49 -12.27 2.84
N GLY A 12 26.34 -12.46 3.49
CA GLY A 12 25.28 -13.35 3.02
C GLY A 12 24.71 -12.97 1.65
N LEU A 13 24.59 -11.67 1.35
CA LEU A 13 24.16 -11.18 0.03
C LEU A 13 25.12 -11.59 -1.08
N THR A 14 26.42 -11.38 -0.86
CA THR A 14 27.45 -11.65 -1.87
C THR A 14 27.73 -13.13 -2.09
N GLY A 15 27.42 -14.00 -1.11
CA GLY A 15 27.81 -15.41 -1.13
C GLY A 15 27.18 -16.27 -2.24
N ASN A 16 26.10 -15.81 -2.86
CA ASN A 16 25.33 -16.59 -3.84
C ASN A 16 25.53 -16.19 -5.31
N GLY A 17 26.31 -15.15 -5.60
CA GLY A 17 26.49 -14.63 -6.95
C GLY A 17 25.18 -14.15 -7.61
N GLN A 18 24.20 -13.72 -6.80
CA GLN A 18 22.96 -13.12 -7.29
C GLN A 18 23.13 -11.60 -7.38
N ASP A 19 22.60 -11.00 -8.44
CA ASP A 19 22.60 -9.54 -8.59
C ASP A 19 21.68 -8.90 -7.53
N PHE A 20 22.17 -7.88 -6.85
CA PHE A 20 21.36 -7.15 -5.87
C PHE A 20 21.52 -5.64 -5.94
N LEU A 21 20.43 -4.94 -5.60
CA LEU A 21 20.41 -3.51 -5.31
C LEU A 21 20.17 -3.34 -3.82
N TRP A 22 21.13 -2.77 -3.09
CA TRP A 22 20.97 -2.53 -1.66
C TRP A 22 20.99 -1.02 -1.38
N VAL A 23 19.84 -0.54 -0.91
CA VAL A 23 19.66 0.84 -0.48
C VAL A 23 20.06 0.96 1.00
N ILE A 24 21.15 1.65 1.29
CA ILE A 24 21.65 1.89 2.66
C ILE A 24 21.74 3.38 2.90
N HIS A 25 20.98 3.87 3.87
CA HIS A 25 21.14 5.24 4.35
C HIS A 25 22.29 5.30 5.36
N SER A 26 23.19 6.27 5.22
CA SER A 26 24.32 6.50 6.13
C SER A 26 23.89 6.68 7.59
N ASP A 27 22.65 7.16 7.80
CA ASP A 27 22.15 7.61 9.10
C ASP A 27 21.33 6.54 9.86
N LEU A 28 21.14 5.35 9.28
CA LEU A 28 20.25 4.29 9.83
C LEU A 28 20.87 3.45 10.95
N VAL A 29 22.16 3.62 11.26
CA VAL A 29 22.80 2.92 12.38
C VAL A 29 22.85 3.88 13.56
N ARG A 30 22.06 3.58 14.60
CA ARG A 30 22.11 4.28 15.89
C ARG A 30 23.55 4.28 16.41
N GLY A 31 24.21 5.43 16.39
CA GLY A 31 25.38 5.73 17.20
C GLY A 31 26.74 5.57 16.52
N ASP A 32 26.85 4.92 15.38
CA ASP A 32 28.09 4.85 14.58
C ASP A 32 27.70 4.73 13.12
N SER A 33 28.35 5.49 12.23
CA SER A 33 28.17 5.36 10.78
C SER A 33 28.21 3.88 10.40
N ALA A 34 27.27 3.40 9.57
CA ALA A 34 27.27 2.01 9.12
C ALA A 34 28.56 1.72 8.31
N VAL A 35 29.64 1.35 8.98
CA VAL A 35 30.93 1.08 8.31
C VAL A 35 30.86 -0.34 7.77
N LEU A 36 30.26 -0.49 6.59
CA LEU A 36 30.56 -1.66 5.77
C LEU A 36 32.08 -1.62 5.48
N PRO A 37 32.82 -2.74 5.64
CA PRO A 37 34.25 -2.75 5.42
C PRO A 37 34.60 -2.29 4.00
N ASP A 38 35.69 -1.53 3.84
CA ASP A 38 36.16 -1.12 2.50
C ASP A 38 36.35 -2.32 1.56
N LYS A 39 36.77 -3.46 2.12
CA LYS A 39 36.87 -4.72 1.40
C LYS A 39 35.52 -5.18 0.83
N PHE A 40 34.43 -5.04 1.60
CA PHE A 40 33.09 -5.38 1.12
C PHE A 40 32.65 -4.45 -0.03
N LEU A 41 32.91 -3.15 0.11
CA LEU A 41 32.60 -2.17 -0.94
C LEU A 41 33.37 -2.45 -2.23
N GLN A 42 34.65 -2.81 -2.12
CA GLN A 42 35.50 -3.20 -3.25
C GLN A 42 35.00 -4.52 -3.88
N ASP A 43 34.78 -5.57 -3.09
CA ASP A 43 34.32 -6.87 -3.59
C ASP A 43 32.94 -6.77 -4.26
N THR A 44 32.02 -5.97 -3.69
CA THR A 44 30.64 -5.82 -4.20
C THR A 44 30.56 -4.96 -5.46
N SER A 45 31.29 -3.84 -5.49
CA SER A 45 31.25 -2.90 -6.63
C SER A 45 31.87 -3.46 -7.91
N THR A 46 32.66 -4.53 -7.81
CA THR A 46 33.40 -5.09 -8.94
C THR A 46 32.70 -6.27 -9.62
N ALA A 47 31.63 -6.82 -9.03
CA ALA A 47 31.03 -8.07 -9.55
C ALA A 47 29.49 -8.19 -9.51
N TRP A 48 28.82 -7.94 -8.37
CA TRP A 48 27.46 -8.49 -8.14
C TRP A 48 26.42 -7.56 -7.47
N GLY A 49 26.77 -6.32 -7.08
CA GLY A 49 25.79 -5.48 -6.38
C GLY A 49 25.97 -3.98 -6.52
N LEU A 50 24.85 -3.26 -6.53
CA LEU A 50 24.81 -1.79 -6.50
C LEU A 50 24.40 -1.30 -5.11
N LEU A 51 25.25 -0.47 -4.51
CA LEU A 51 24.98 0.22 -3.25
C LEU A 51 24.57 1.67 -3.54
N THR A 52 23.42 2.09 -3.04
CA THR A 52 22.92 3.47 -3.18
C THR A 52 22.29 3.95 -1.87
N SER A 53 22.24 5.26 -1.63
CA SER A 53 21.51 5.83 -0.50
C SER A 53 20.02 5.99 -0.77
N TRP A 54 19.61 5.93 -2.05
CA TRP A 54 18.23 6.11 -2.46
C TRP A 54 17.93 5.43 -3.79
N CYS A 55 16.68 4.97 -3.97
CA CYS A 55 16.17 4.52 -5.25
C CYS A 55 14.67 4.87 -5.39
N PRO A 56 14.15 5.02 -6.62
CA PRO A 56 12.72 5.12 -6.86
C PRO A 56 12.05 3.76 -6.62
N GLN A 57 11.76 3.43 -5.36
CA GLN A 57 11.35 2.09 -4.92
C GLN A 57 10.20 1.50 -5.74
N GLU A 58 9.17 2.28 -6.06
CA GLU A 58 8.04 1.81 -6.88
C GLU A 58 8.47 1.37 -8.29
N ALA A 59 9.33 2.16 -8.95
CA ALA A 59 9.84 1.84 -10.27
C ALA A 59 10.75 0.62 -10.23
N VAL A 60 11.58 0.49 -9.18
CA VAL A 60 12.41 -0.70 -8.95
C VAL A 60 11.53 -1.94 -8.78
N LEU A 61 10.54 -1.91 -7.88
CA LEU A 61 9.66 -3.05 -7.60
C LEU A 61 8.81 -3.47 -8.81
N THR A 62 8.60 -2.58 -9.76
CA THR A 62 7.86 -2.88 -11.00
C THR A 62 8.77 -3.46 -12.09
N HIS A 63 10.09 -3.36 -11.94
CA HIS A 63 11.04 -3.77 -12.98
C HIS A 63 11.10 -5.31 -13.10
N PRO A 64 11.01 -5.89 -14.32
CA PRO A 64 10.98 -7.35 -14.52
C PRO A 64 12.21 -8.11 -14.02
N ALA A 65 13.35 -7.42 -13.88
CA ALA A 65 14.58 -8.03 -13.35
C ALA A 65 14.56 -8.21 -11.82
N ILE A 66 13.57 -7.66 -11.11
CA ILE A 66 13.46 -7.86 -9.66
C ILE A 66 12.82 -9.21 -9.37
N GLY A 67 13.66 -10.13 -8.89
CA GLY A 67 13.22 -11.45 -8.43
C GLY A 67 12.68 -11.46 -7.01
N GLY A 68 13.06 -10.51 -6.16
CA GLY A 68 12.66 -10.49 -4.76
C GLY A 68 12.99 -9.15 -4.12
N PHE A 69 12.30 -8.85 -3.01
CA PHE A 69 12.49 -7.61 -2.29
C PHE A 69 12.70 -7.89 -0.80
N PHE A 70 13.87 -7.55 -0.30
CA PHE A 70 14.14 -7.57 1.13
C PHE A 70 13.70 -6.24 1.73
N SER A 71 12.67 -6.31 2.57
CA SER A 71 12.19 -5.18 3.34
C SER A 71 12.41 -5.45 4.81
N HIS A 72 12.65 -4.38 5.58
CA HIS A 72 12.59 -4.45 7.03
C HIS A 72 11.15 -4.57 7.56
N CYS A 73 10.15 -4.59 6.65
CA CYS A 73 8.70 -4.71 6.91
C CYS A 73 8.30 -4.02 8.22
N GLY A 74 8.69 -2.75 8.34
CA GLY A 74 9.13 -2.14 9.59
C GLY A 74 8.54 -2.71 10.87
N TRP A 75 9.14 -3.79 11.41
CA TRP A 75 8.84 -4.47 12.68
C TRP A 75 7.45 -4.17 13.27
N ASN A 76 6.41 -4.23 12.44
CA ASN A 76 5.05 -3.90 12.79
C ASN A 76 4.22 -5.05 12.26
N SER A 77 3.63 -5.77 13.21
CA SER A 77 2.97 -7.06 13.04
C SER A 77 1.90 -7.10 11.95
N THR A 78 1.36 -5.95 11.52
CA THR A 78 0.31 -5.87 10.50
C THR A 78 0.79 -6.26 9.10
N LEU A 79 1.96 -5.78 8.66
CA LEU A 79 2.47 -6.13 7.33
C LEU A 79 3.01 -7.56 7.30
N GLU A 80 3.69 -8.00 8.36
CA GLU A 80 4.11 -9.40 8.51
C GLU A 80 2.91 -10.34 8.55
N SER A 81 1.83 -9.98 9.25
CA SER A 81 0.60 -10.78 9.27
C SER A 81 -0.05 -10.84 7.89
N ILE A 82 -0.15 -9.71 7.17
CA ILE A 82 -0.77 -9.68 5.83
C ILE A 82 0.08 -10.48 4.83
N CYS A 83 1.37 -10.20 4.74
CA CYS A 83 2.28 -10.88 3.82
C CYS A 83 2.43 -12.37 4.15
N GLY A 84 2.45 -12.72 5.44
CA GLY A 84 2.43 -14.09 5.93
C GLY A 84 1.13 -14.82 5.60
N CYS A 85 -0.04 -14.19 5.84
CA CYS A 85 -1.34 -14.76 5.47
C CYS A 85 -1.48 -14.95 3.95
N TRP A 86 -0.90 -14.04 3.16
CA TRP A 86 -0.89 -14.13 1.70
C TRP A 86 0.15 -15.13 1.16
N GLY A 87 1.07 -15.58 2.03
CA GLY A 87 2.13 -16.53 1.69
C GLY A 87 3.09 -15.97 0.65
N ILE A 88 3.46 -14.70 0.78
CA ILE A 88 4.37 -13.97 -0.14
C ILE A 88 5.64 -13.48 0.56
N ASP A 89 5.94 -13.99 1.76
CA ASP A 89 7.05 -13.53 2.60
C ASP A 89 7.85 -14.68 3.22
N MET A 90 9.14 -14.43 3.46
CA MET A 90 10.05 -15.28 4.23
C MET A 90 10.85 -14.42 5.20
N GLY A 91 10.84 -14.82 6.48
CA GLY A 91 11.55 -14.11 7.54
C GLY A 91 13.00 -14.56 7.70
N ILE A 92 13.85 -13.62 8.10
CA ILE A 92 15.20 -13.87 8.61
C ILE A 92 15.14 -13.84 10.15
N ASP A 93 15.85 -14.74 10.82
CA ASP A 93 15.94 -14.74 12.28
C ASP A 93 16.58 -13.44 12.81
N SER A 94 16.18 -13.04 14.01
CA SER A 94 16.79 -11.93 14.75
C SER A 94 18.32 -12.07 14.93
N ASN A 95 18.85 -13.29 14.95
CA ASN A 95 20.25 -13.63 15.02
C ASN A 95 20.82 -13.92 13.62
N VAL A 96 21.02 -12.85 12.84
CA VAL A 96 21.46 -12.91 11.44
C VAL A 96 22.81 -13.62 11.28
N ARG A 97 22.82 -14.74 10.55
CA ARG A 97 24.02 -15.47 10.11
C ARG A 97 24.15 -15.44 8.58
N ARG A 98 25.36 -15.25 8.05
CA ARG A 98 25.59 -15.15 6.60
C ARG A 98 25.14 -16.39 5.83
N GLU A 99 25.28 -17.59 6.40
CA GLU A 99 24.89 -18.85 5.76
C GLU A 99 23.38 -18.93 5.59
N GLU A 100 22.63 -18.44 6.57
CA GLU A 100 21.17 -18.43 6.55
C GLU A 100 20.62 -17.39 5.58
N VAL A 101 21.20 -16.18 5.61
CA VAL A 101 20.89 -15.14 4.62
C VAL A 101 21.18 -15.67 3.22
N GLY A 102 22.31 -16.35 3.04
CA GLY A 102 22.68 -16.96 1.79
C GLY A 102 21.66 -18.00 1.33
N ALA A 103 21.32 -18.97 2.18
CA ALA A 103 20.34 -20.00 1.87
C ALA A 103 18.95 -19.41 1.54
N LEU A 104 18.51 -18.41 2.29
CA LEU A 104 17.21 -17.77 2.07
C LEU A 104 17.16 -16.99 0.75
N ILE A 105 18.24 -16.29 0.38
CA ILE A 105 18.34 -15.64 -0.93
C ILE A 105 18.33 -16.68 -2.05
N GLY A 106 19.03 -17.80 -1.87
CA GLY A 106 19.01 -18.92 -2.83
C GLY A 106 17.60 -19.48 -3.02
N ASP A 107 16.90 -19.76 -1.93
CA ASP A 107 15.50 -20.24 -1.92
C ASP A 107 14.54 -19.22 -2.54
N LEU A 108 14.76 -17.92 -2.28
CA LEU A 108 13.96 -16.85 -2.85
C LEU A 108 14.19 -16.73 -4.35
N MET A 109 15.44 -16.72 -4.81
CA MET A 109 15.78 -16.46 -6.21
C MET A 109 15.53 -17.67 -7.11
N ALA A 110 16.04 -18.84 -6.71
CA ALA A 110 16.04 -20.06 -7.52
C ALA A 110 15.23 -21.22 -6.92
N GLY A 111 14.78 -21.11 -5.66
CA GLY A 111 14.02 -22.16 -4.99
C GLY A 111 12.54 -22.20 -5.39
N THR A 112 11.92 -23.36 -5.20
CA THR A 112 10.49 -23.59 -5.46
C THR A 112 9.60 -22.69 -4.61
N LYS A 113 9.99 -22.46 -3.34
CA LYS A 113 9.29 -21.53 -2.44
C LYS A 113 9.26 -20.11 -3.03
N GLY A 114 10.40 -19.61 -3.50
CA GLY A 114 10.49 -18.32 -4.16
C GLY A 114 9.58 -18.22 -5.40
N GLU A 115 9.57 -19.26 -6.23
CA GLU A 115 8.68 -19.34 -7.40
C GLU A 115 7.20 -19.30 -7.01
N GLU A 116 6.79 -20.06 -5.99
CA GLU A 116 5.41 -20.09 -5.50
C GLU A 116 4.98 -18.72 -4.93
N MET A 117 5.84 -18.08 -4.15
CA MET A 117 5.58 -16.74 -3.61
C MET A 117 5.40 -15.70 -4.72
N ARG A 118 6.22 -15.75 -5.79
CA ARG A 118 6.05 -14.86 -6.95
C ARG A 118 4.71 -15.07 -7.64
N LYS A 119 4.29 -16.32 -7.84
CA LYS A 119 2.98 -16.64 -8.43
C LYS A 119 1.84 -16.08 -7.59
N LYS A 120 1.91 -16.25 -6.26
CA LYS A 120 0.92 -15.67 -5.33
C LYS A 120 0.93 -14.14 -5.36
N ALA A 121 2.11 -13.52 -5.33
CA ALA A 121 2.26 -12.06 -5.39
C ALA A 121 1.66 -11.48 -6.68
N LEU A 122 1.85 -12.14 -7.83
CA LEU A 122 1.23 -11.76 -9.09
C LEU A 122 -0.30 -11.85 -9.04
N SER A 123 -0.84 -12.93 -8.46
CA SER A 123 -2.31 -13.08 -8.29
C SER A 123 -2.90 -12.01 -7.37
N TRP A 124 -2.21 -11.67 -6.28
CA TRP A 124 -2.62 -10.58 -5.39
C TRP A 124 -2.51 -9.21 -6.04
N LYS A 125 -1.47 -8.98 -6.85
CA LYS A 125 -1.33 -7.77 -7.66
C LYS A 125 -2.51 -7.60 -8.61
N GLU A 126 -2.86 -8.63 -9.38
CA GLU A 126 -4.02 -8.59 -10.29
C GLU A 126 -5.32 -8.33 -9.52
N SER A 127 -5.51 -8.97 -8.37
CA SER A 127 -6.69 -8.75 -7.52
C SER A 127 -6.78 -7.31 -7.03
N ALA A 128 -5.65 -6.72 -6.60
CA ALA A 128 -5.57 -5.34 -6.17
C ALA A 128 -5.87 -4.35 -7.31
N GLU A 129 -5.28 -4.57 -8.49
CA GLU A 129 -5.53 -3.76 -9.69
C GLU A 129 -7.01 -3.83 -10.11
N ASN A 130 -7.60 -5.03 -10.11
CA ASN A 130 -9.01 -5.23 -10.43
C ASN A 130 -9.96 -4.59 -9.42
N ALA A 131 -9.58 -4.52 -8.14
CA ALA A 131 -10.37 -3.84 -7.12
C ALA A 131 -10.25 -2.31 -7.21
N ALA A 132 -9.09 -1.78 -7.62
CA ALA A 132 -8.80 -0.35 -7.65
C ALA A 132 -9.15 0.34 -8.98
N LYS A 133 -9.21 -0.38 -10.10
CA LYS A 133 -9.59 0.18 -11.41
C LYS A 133 -11.02 0.78 -11.38
N PRO A 134 -11.38 1.69 -12.31
CA PRO A 134 -12.74 2.22 -12.41
C PRO A 134 -13.79 1.10 -12.49
N GLY A 135 -14.79 1.16 -11.63
CA GLY A 135 -15.82 0.11 -11.49
C GLY A 135 -15.40 -1.12 -10.66
N GLY A 136 -14.17 -1.14 -10.13
CA GLY A 136 -13.71 -2.14 -9.17
C GLY A 136 -14.34 -1.95 -7.79
N SER A 137 -14.31 -2.98 -6.95
CA SER A 137 -14.99 -2.97 -5.65
C SER A 137 -14.47 -1.87 -4.71
N SER A 138 -13.16 -1.64 -4.67
CA SER A 138 -12.54 -0.59 -3.84
C SER A 138 -12.90 0.80 -4.37
N ALA A 139 -12.82 1.00 -5.69
CA ALA A 139 -13.20 2.24 -6.35
C ALA A 139 -14.68 2.59 -6.08
N MET A 140 -15.58 1.63 -6.29
CA MET A 140 -17.01 1.82 -6.04
C MET A 140 -17.33 2.10 -4.57
N ASN A 141 -16.62 1.46 -3.64
CA ASN A 141 -16.80 1.72 -2.22
C ASN A 141 -16.32 3.13 -1.84
N LEU A 142 -15.22 3.58 -2.43
CA LEU A 142 -14.74 4.95 -2.27
C LEU A 142 -15.73 5.96 -2.86
N ASP A 143 -16.28 5.70 -4.05
CA ASP A 143 -17.30 6.55 -4.67
C ASP A 143 -18.53 6.68 -3.77
N LYS A 144 -19.03 5.56 -3.22
CA LYS A 144 -20.16 5.57 -2.27
C LYS A 144 -19.83 6.37 -1.01
N LEU A 145 -18.60 6.26 -0.49
CA LEU A 145 -18.17 7.03 0.68
C LEU A 145 -18.17 8.52 0.37
N VAL A 146 -17.56 8.92 -0.75
CA VAL A 146 -17.54 10.31 -1.24
C VAL A 146 -18.97 10.83 -1.42
N GLU A 147 -19.85 10.05 -2.03
CA GLU A 147 -21.27 10.39 -2.16
C GLU A 147 -21.93 10.59 -0.81
N SER A 148 -21.68 9.71 0.16
CA SER A 148 -22.30 9.78 1.49
C SER A 148 -21.79 10.93 2.37
N VAL A 149 -20.54 11.36 2.20
CA VAL A 149 -19.89 12.36 3.05
C VAL A 149 -19.94 13.75 2.43
N LEU A 150 -19.63 13.85 1.13
CA LEU A 150 -19.45 15.13 0.44
C LEU A 150 -20.67 15.52 -0.40
N LEU A 151 -21.40 14.55 -0.96
CA LEU A 151 -22.54 14.80 -1.84
C LEU A 151 -23.89 14.48 -1.20
N SER A 152 -23.88 13.96 0.04
CA SER A 152 -25.09 13.83 0.82
C SER A 152 -25.67 15.23 0.95
N PRO A 153 -26.94 15.45 0.57
CA PRO A 153 -27.55 16.73 0.75
C PRO A 153 -27.52 17.01 2.24
N ARG A 154 -26.60 17.88 2.67
CA ARG A 154 -26.78 18.64 3.90
C ARG A 154 -28.17 19.19 3.76
N CYS A 155 -29.09 18.66 4.57
CA CYS A 155 -30.45 19.13 4.64
C CYS A 155 -30.32 20.65 4.62
N CYS A 156 -30.74 21.29 3.51
CA CYS A 156 -30.58 22.73 3.40
C CYS A 156 -31.21 23.28 4.68
N MET A 157 -30.57 24.26 5.35
CA MET A 157 -31.12 24.82 6.59
C MET A 157 -32.61 25.19 6.44
N TRP A 158 -33.05 25.43 5.19
CA TRP A 158 -34.43 25.60 4.80
C TRP A 158 -35.37 24.41 5.03
N CYS A 159 -34.98 23.16 4.76
CA CYS A 159 -35.78 21.96 5.06
C CYS A 159 -35.92 21.73 6.58
N CYS A 160 -34.88 22.00 7.37
CA CYS A 160 -34.94 21.91 8.84
C CYS A 160 -35.78 23.05 9.46
N ALA A 161 -35.77 24.25 8.88
CA ALA A 161 -36.61 25.37 9.32
C ALA A 161 -38.10 25.11 9.05
N ALA A 162 -38.44 24.49 7.92
CA ALA A 162 -39.83 24.10 7.62
C ALA A 162 -40.35 23.00 8.57
N ALA A 163 -39.51 22.03 8.94
CA ALA A 163 -39.89 20.94 9.85
C ALA A 163 -40.03 21.38 11.33
N SER A 164 -39.39 22.48 11.74
CA SER A 164 -39.46 23.00 13.12
C SER A 164 -40.68 23.90 13.35
N ASN A 165 -41.22 24.53 12.31
CA ASN A 165 -42.43 25.36 12.39
C ASN A 165 -43.76 24.61 12.17
N GLY A 166 -43.73 23.33 11.81
CA GLY A 166 -44.93 22.52 11.54
C GLY A 166 -45.49 21.75 12.74
N ARG A 167 -45.05 22.04 13.98
CA ARG A 167 -45.44 21.25 15.16
C ARG A 167 -46.63 21.84 15.94
N ASP A 168 -47.42 22.72 15.33
CA ASP A 168 -48.64 23.25 15.94
C ASP A 168 -49.72 23.54 14.90
N GLN A 169 -50.35 22.49 14.35
CA GLN A 169 -51.80 22.43 14.11
C GLN A 169 -52.17 21.09 13.47
N GLY A 170 -53.14 20.41 14.10
CA GLY A 170 -53.64 19.14 13.64
C GLY A 170 -54.50 19.23 12.38
N ARG A 171 -54.42 18.14 11.62
CA ARG A 171 -55.44 17.58 10.72
C ARG A 171 -55.70 18.34 9.41
N ARG A 172 -55.48 17.59 8.30
CA ARG A 172 -55.71 17.85 6.85
C ARG A 172 -54.40 18.04 6.09
N ASP A 173 -54.07 17.43 4.96
CA ASP A 173 -54.72 16.51 4.02
C ASP A 173 -53.61 15.80 3.19
N GLU A 174 -53.95 14.74 2.45
CA GLU A 174 -53.06 13.95 1.57
C GLU A 174 -52.33 14.76 0.45
N GLU A 175 -52.59 16.07 0.32
CA GLU A 175 -51.91 16.96 -0.64
C GLU A 175 -50.48 17.38 -0.23
N GLU A 176 -50.11 17.32 1.06
CA GLU A 176 -48.74 17.69 1.50
C GLU A 176 -47.67 16.66 1.10
N GLY A 177 -48.06 15.40 0.88
CA GLY A 177 -47.15 14.36 0.39
C GLY A 177 -46.60 14.66 -1.00
N ALA A 178 -47.45 15.19 -1.90
CA ALA A 178 -47.06 15.55 -3.26
C ALA A 178 -46.15 16.79 -3.31
N VAL A 179 -46.32 17.75 -2.39
CA VAL A 179 -45.47 18.94 -2.28
C VAL A 179 -44.08 18.58 -1.73
N LEU A 180 -44.00 17.62 -0.80
CA LEU A 180 -42.74 17.13 -0.25
C LEU A 180 -41.98 16.21 -1.23
N GLU A 181 -42.66 15.47 -2.10
CA GLU A 181 -42.03 14.75 -3.21
C GLU A 181 -41.59 15.69 -4.34
N GLY A 182 -42.39 16.69 -4.70
CA GLY A 182 -42.03 17.73 -5.67
C GLY A 182 -40.79 18.53 -5.25
N LYS A 183 -40.71 18.94 -3.98
CA LYS A 183 -39.55 19.66 -3.42
C LYS A 183 -38.30 18.78 -3.27
N ARG A 184 -38.47 17.46 -3.04
CA ARG A 184 -37.37 16.49 -3.13
C ARG A 184 -36.88 16.31 -4.57
N GLY A 185 -37.78 16.37 -5.55
CA GLY A 185 -37.47 16.41 -6.98
C GLY A 185 -36.63 17.64 -7.35
N GLU A 186 -37.02 18.83 -6.89
CA GLU A 186 -36.29 20.08 -7.14
C GLU A 186 -34.90 20.11 -6.49
N CYS A 187 -34.74 19.61 -5.27
CA CYS A 187 -33.42 19.44 -4.65
C CYS A 187 -32.52 18.45 -5.42
N ARG A 188 -33.08 17.35 -5.96
CA ARG A 188 -32.34 16.42 -6.83
C ARG A 188 -31.98 17.06 -8.17
N GLN A 189 -32.83 17.92 -8.71
CA GLN A 189 -32.59 18.66 -9.96
C GLN A 189 -31.50 19.72 -9.78
N ALA A 190 -31.50 20.46 -8.66
CA ALA A 190 -30.47 21.44 -8.33
C ALA A 190 -29.09 20.79 -8.12
N GLY A 191 -29.04 19.60 -7.50
CA GLY A 191 -27.81 18.78 -7.41
C GLY A 191 -27.37 18.12 -8.73
N LYS A 192 -28.21 18.15 -9.79
CA LYS A 192 -27.82 17.75 -11.15
C LYS A 192 -27.35 18.95 -11.99
N LEU A 193 -27.84 20.16 -11.72
CA LEU A 193 -27.34 21.38 -12.38
C LEU A 193 -25.88 21.70 -12.02
N PHE A 194 -25.42 21.36 -10.81
CA PHE A 194 -24.00 21.44 -10.45
C PHE A 194 -23.10 20.36 -11.09
N ARG A 195 -23.65 19.43 -11.88
CA ARG A 195 -22.90 18.36 -12.58
C ARG A 195 -22.53 18.69 -14.02
N HIS A 196 -22.89 19.86 -14.55
CA HIS A 196 -22.45 20.32 -15.87
C HIS A 196 -21.69 21.64 -15.74
N GLU A 197 -20.36 21.56 -15.62
CA GLU A 197 -19.37 22.52 -16.12
C GLU A 197 -18.01 21.80 -16.04
N PRO A 198 -17.40 21.44 -17.18
CA PRO A 198 -16.04 21.87 -17.39
C PRO A 198 -15.96 22.72 -18.66
N GLY A 199 -15.72 24.01 -18.47
CA GLY A 199 -15.24 24.95 -19.47
C GLY A 199 -13.94 25.57 -18.98
#